data_AF-A0A7S2FH48-F1
#
_entry.id   AF-A0A7S2FH48-F1
#
_cell.length_a   1.000
_cell.length_b   1.000
_cell.length_c   1.000
_cell.angle_alpha   90.00
_cell.angle_beta   90.00
_cell.angle_gamma   90.00
#
_symmetry.space_group_name_H-M   'P 1'
#
loop_
_entity.id
_entity.type
_entity.pdbx_description
1 polymer ?
#
loop_
_entity_poly.entity_id
_entity_poly.type
_entity_poly.pdbx_seq_one_letter_code
_entity_poly.pdbx_strand_id
1 'polypeptide(L)'
;MRVSDKGYRIGETGGLSRDDDIERRVRSLLNKICPENLKTIVDRLALIELYKAEELEFVIRIIFAKALAEPHYCETYADMVFALRTRYPEFPAEQEGEKATTFTRVLLNTCQNEFESLPSTFEPTEEERQKNTADDLRLEMKRRKDKMLANMKFIGNLFLRQLLAVKVIGQVVHDL
;
A
#
# COMPACT_ATOMS: atom_id res chain seq x y z
N MET A 1 -50.05 -12.56 -25.64
CA MET A 1 -49.31 -11.41 -25.09
C MET A 1 -48.72 -11.85 -23.75
N ARG A 2 -47.48 -12.36 -23.74
CA ARG A 2 -46.81 -12.86 -22.53
C ARG A 2 -45.96 -11.73 -21.96
N VAL A 3 -46.36 -11.20 -20.82
CA VAL A 3 -45.57 -10.24 -20.03
C VAL A 3 -44.47 -11.04 -19.34
N SER A 4 -43.23 -10.81 -19.73
CA SER A 4 -42.07 -11.40 -19.07
C SER A 4 -41.69 -10.55 -17.87
N ASP A 5 -42.07 -11.04 -16.69
CA ASP A 5 -41.59 -10.62 -15.39
C ASP A 5 -40.20 -11.25 -15.17
N LYS A 6 -39.15 -10.44 -15.29
CA LYS A 6 -37.80 -10.78 -14.82
C LYS A 6 -37.42 -9.78 -13.75
N GLY A 7 -37.94 -10.03 -12.55
CA GLY A 7 -37.50 -9.42 -11.31
C GLY A 7 -35.98 -9.52 -11.16
N TYR A 8 -35.39 -8.36 -10.96
CA TYR A 8 -33.98 -8.18 -10.61
C TYR A 8 -33.76 -8.85 -9.24
N ARG A 9 -32.99 -9.94 -9.19
CA ARG A 9 -32.52 -10.49 -7.92
C ARG A 9 -31.48 -9.53 -7.36
N ILE A 10 -31.90 -8.69 -6.43
CA ILE A 10 -31.01 -7.93 -5.56
C ILE A 10 -30.18 -8.98 -4.82
N GLY A 11 -28.89 -9.05 -5.17
CA GLY A 11 -27.92 -9.85 -4.44
C GLY A 11 -27.96 -9.45 -2.98
N GLU A 12 -28.02 -10.46 -2.12
CA GLU A 12 -28.07 -10.36 -0.67
C GLU A 12 -27.01 -9.37 -0.17
N THR A 13 -27.46 -8.30 0.50
CA THR A 13 -26.58 -7.42 1.28
C THR A 13 -26.10 -8.18 2.51
N GLY A 14 -25.11 -9.06 2.32
CA GLY A 14 -24.18 -9.41 3.39
C GLY A 14 -23.44 -8.14 3.76
N GLY A 15 -23.49 -7.71 5.02
CA GLY A 15 -22.76 -6.53 5.47
C GLY A 15 -21.28 -6.66 5.05
N LEU A 16 -20.77 -5.66 4.33
CA LEU A 16 -19.36 -5.62 3.93
C LEU A 16 -18.49 -5.72 5.19
N SER A 17 -17.41 -6.50 5.11
CA SER A 17 -16.42 -6.52 6.19
C SER A 17 -15.91 -5.10 6.43
N ARG A 18 -15.46 -4.82 7.65
CA ARG A 18 -14.85 -3.52 7.98
C ARG A 18 -13.67 -3.22 7.04
N ASP A 19 -12.88 -4.24 6.72
CA ASP A 19 -11.75 -4.13 5.80
C ASP A 19 -12.23 -3.82 4.37
N ASP A 20 -13.32 -4.43 3.91
CA ASP A 20 -13.90 -4.15 2.59
C ASP A 20 -14.38 -2.70 2.47
N ASP A 21 -14.99 -2.15 3.54
CA ASP A 21 -15.41 -0.75 3.54
C ASP A 21 -14.22 0.21 3.52
N ILE A 22 -13.21 -0.04 4.36
CA ILE A 22 -11.96 0.74 4.37
C ILE A 22 -11.32 0.68 2.99
N GLU A 23 -11.12 -0.51 2.43
CA GLU A 23 -10.50 -0.71 1.13
C GLU A 23 -11.23 0.08 0.04
N ARG A 24 -12.55 -0.08 -0.04
CA ARG A 24 -13.38 0.59 -1.04
C ARG A 24 -13.27 2.11 -0.94
N ARG A 25 -13.33 2.66 0.26
CA ARG A 25 -13.24 4.11 0.51
C ARG A 25 -11.86 4.64 0.17
N VAL A 26 -10.79 3.97 0.61
CA VAL A 26 -9.40 4.33 0.33
C VAL A 26 -9.13 4.28 -1.17
N ARG A 27 -9.48 3.20 -1.87
CA ARG A 27 -9.28 3.07 -3.32
C ARG A 27 -10.02 4.14 -4.10
N SER A 28 -11.26 4.47 -3.72
CA SER A 28 -12.04 5.55 -4.36
C SER A 28 -11.36 6.92 -4.27
N LEU A 29 -10.66 7.18 -3.16
CA LEU A 29 -9.87 8.39 -2.94
C LEU A 29 -8.57 8.38 -3.74
N LEU A 30 -7.80 7.29 -3.66
CA LEU A 30 -6.50 7.16 -4.35
C LEU A 30 -6.64 7.11 -5.87
N ASN A 31 -7.78 6.69 -6.42
CA ASN A 31 -8.03 6.75 -7.86
C ASN A 31 -8.19 8.17 -8.40
N LYS A 32 -8.40 9.16 -7.53
CA LYS A 32 -8.60 10.57 -7.90
C LYS A 32 -7.43 11.46 -7.47
N ILE A 33 -6.41 10.91 -6.83
CA ILE A 33 -5.32 11.69 -6.26
C ILE A 33 -4.46 12.30 -7.37
N CYS A 34 -4.10 13.57 -7.19
CA CYS A 34 -3.08 14.27 -7.96
C CYS A 34 -2.43 15.33 -7.07
N PRO A 35 -1.28 15.92 -7.47
CA PRO A 35 -0.61 16.95 -6.66
C PRO A 35 -1.54 18.11 -6.27
N GLU A 36 -2.41 18.54 -7.17
CA GLU A 36 -3.28 19.71 -6.99
C GLU A 36 -4.39 19.48 -5.96
N ASN A 37 -4.83 18.23 -5.79
CA ASN A 37 -5.95 17.88 -4.90
C ASN A 37 -5.53 17.07 -3.67
N LEU A 38 -4.23 16.83 -3.48
CA LEU A 38 -3.67 16.02 -2.40
C LEU A 38 -4.29 16.37 -1.04
N LYS A 39 -4.30 17.67 -0.67
CA LYS A 39 -4.85 18.12 0.62
C LYS A 39 -6.31 17.68 0.78
N THR A 40 -7.14 17.87 -0.25
CA THR A 40 -8.56 17.48 -0.21
C THR A 40 -8.73 15.97 -0.08
N ILE A 41 -7.90 15.18 -0.76
CA ILE A 41 -7.95 13.72 -0.66
C ILE A 41 -7.51 13.24 0.72
N VAL A 42 -6.42 13.81 1.27
CA VAL A 42 -5.95 13.54 2.64
C VAL A 42 -7.02 13.90 3.67
N ASP A 43 -7.63 15.08 3.56
CA ASP A 43 -8.68 15.52 4.48
C ASP A 43 -9.87 14.53 4.46
N ARG A 44 -10.22 13.98 3.29
CA ARG A 44 -11.27 12.95 3.17
C ARG A 44 -10.82 11.59 3.71
N LEU A 45 -9.57 11.21 3.52
CA LEU A 45 -9.00 9.98 4.05
C LEU A 45 -8.95 10.02 5.59
N ALA A 46 -8.71 11.20 6.17
CA ALA A 46 -8.74 11.46 7.61
C ALA A 46 -10.15 11.34 8.26
N LEU A 47 -11.21 11.28 7.44
CA LEU A 47 -12.58 10.99 7.87
C LEU A 47 -12.89 9.48 7.89
N ILE A 48 -11.96 8.62 7.47
CA ILE A 48 -12.07 7.18 7.66
C ILE A 48 -11.57 6.89 9.07
N GLU A 49 -12.46 6.55 10.00
CA GLU A 49 -12.06 6.25 11.37
C GLU A 49 -11.33 4.90 11.43
N LEU A 50 -10.03 4.97 11.69
CA LEU A 50 -9.17 3.83 11.99
C LEU A 50 -9.05 3.72 13.52
N TYR A 51 -9.26 2.53 14.06
CA TYR A 51 -9.21 2.26 15.50
C TYR A 51 -8.04 1.35 15.88
N LYS A 52 -7.46 0.63 14.91
CA LYS A 52 -6.35 -0.31 15.14
C LYS A 52 -5.14 -0.02 14.26
N ALA A 53 -3.97 -0.42 14.73
CA ALA A 53 -2.73 -0.31 13.97
C ALA A 53 -2.79 -1.11 12.65
N GLU A 54 -3.41 -2.29 12.67
CA GLU A 54 -3.62 -3.16 11.50
C GLU A 54 -4.41 -2.46 10.38
N GLU A 55 -5.37 -1.60 10.73
CA GLU A 55 -6.17 -0.87 9.75
C GLU A 55 -5.35 0.25 9.09
N LEU A 56 -4.47 0.91 9.85
CA LEU A 56 -3.51 1.85 9.28
C LEU A 56 -2.51 1.12 8.38
N GLU A 57 -1.99 -0.03 8.81
CA GLU A 57 -1.12 -0.87 7.97
C GLU A 57 -1.80 -1.19 6.65
N PHE A 58 -3.06 -1.60 6.68
CA PHE A 58 -3.84 -1.90 5.50
C PHE A 58 -3.98 -0.68 4.57
N VAL A 59 -4.28 0.50 5.11
CA VAL A 59 -4.32 1.76 4.33
C VAL A 59 -2.97 2.07 3.70
N ILE A 60 -1.87 1.96 4.47
CA ILE A 60 -0.50 2.23 3.98
C ILE A 60 -0.13 1.24 2.87
N ARG A 61 -0.49 -0.04 2.98
CA ARG A 61 -0.28 -1.05 1.92
C ARG A 61 -1.00 -0.69 0.61
N ILE A 62 -2.23 -0.19 0.68
CA ILE A 62 -2.96 0.26 -0.52
C ILE A 62 -2.23 1.45 -1.16
N ILE A 63 -1.73 2.39 -0.34
CA ILE A 63 -0.94 3.53 -0.83
C ILE A 63 0.37 3.05 -1.48
N PHE A 64 1.08 2.10 -0.87
CA PHE A 64 2.27 1.47 -1.44
C PHE A 64 1.97 0.87 -2.81
N ALA A 65 0.96 0.00 -2.91
CA ALA A 65 0.58 -0.63 -4.17
C ALA A 65 0.33 0.41 -5.29
N LYS A 66 -0.34 1.52 -4.95
CA LYS A 66 -0.58 2.63 -5.87
C LYS A 66 0.71 3.37 -6.24
N ALA A 67 1.58 3.67 -5.28
CA ALA A 67 2.86 4.34 -5.53
C ALA A 67 3.81 3.50 -6.42
N LEU A 68 3.79 2.17 -6.28
CA LEU A 68 4.56 1.25 -7.11
C LEU A 68 3.97 1.15 -8.52
N ALA A 69 2.64 1.16 -8.66
CA ALA A 69 1.96 1.13 -9.94
C ALA A 69 2.06 2.46 -10.71
N GLU A 70 2.19 3.58 -9.99
CA GLU A 70 2.24 4.93 -10.55
C GLU A 70 3.50 5.68 -10.05
N PRO A 71 4.73 5.28 -10.47
CA PRO A 71 5.97 5.84 -9.92
C PRO A 71 6.17 7.34 -10.20
N HIS A 72 5.39 7.92 -11.11
CA HIS A 72 5.38 9.36 -11.40
C HIS A 72 4.70 10.19 -10.30
N TYR A 73 3.76 9.60 -9.56
CA TYR A 73 3.08 10.23 -8.41
C TYR A 73 3.67 9.83 -7.05
N CYS A 74 4.85 9.18 -7.02
CA CYS A 74 5.44 8.68 -5.78
C CYS A 74 5.64 9.76 -4.71
N GLU A 75 5.95 11.00 -5.11
CA GLU A 75 6.08 12.14 -4.19
C GLU A 75 4.74 12.50 -3.56
N THR A 76 3.67 12.58 -4.36
CA THR A 76 2.30 12.83 -3.89
C THR A 76 1.84 11.76 -2.90
N TYR A 77 2.14 10.49 -3.16
CA TYR A 77 1.84 9.40 -2.23
C TYR A 77 2.65 9.51 -0.94
N ALA A 78 3.91 9.95 -1.01
CA ALA A 78 4.75 10.12 0.17
C ALA A 78 4.30 11.32 1.03
N ASP A 79 3.86 12.41 0.39
CA ASP A 79 3.25 13.55 1.08
C ASP A 79 1.93 13.17 1.77
N MET A 80 1.14 12.29 1.14
CA MET A 80 -0.06 11.72 1.77
C MET A 80 0.29 10.94 3.03
N VAL A 81 1.25 10.00 2.96
CA VAL A 81 1.71 9.23 4.13
C VAL A 81 2.24 10.17 5.22
N PHE A 82 2.97 11.23 4.84
CA PHE A 82 3.44 12.23 5.77
C PHE A 82 2.30 12.95 6.50
N ALA A 83 1.26 13.36 5.79
CA ALA A 83 0.12 14.02 6.38
C ALA A 83 -0.70 13.09 7.30
N LEU A 84 -0.78 11.80 6.96
CA LEU A 84 -1.47 10.79 7.80
C LEU A 84 -0.82 10.63 9.17
N ARG A 85 0.49 10.84 9.29
CA ARG A 85 1.21 10.76 10.58
C ARG A 85 0.60 11.67 11.64
N THR A 86 0.19 12.88 11.27
CA THR A 86 -0.43 13.83 12.22
C THR A 86 -1.84 13.40 12.62
N ARG A 87 -2.56 12.71 11.72
CA ARG A 87 -3.95 12.28 11.96
C ARG A 87 -4.04 11.01 12.80
N TYR A 88 -3.10 10.09 12.61
CA TYR A 88 -3.04 8.78 13.26
C TYR A 88 -1.69 8.59 13.97
N PRO A 89 -1.35 9.43 14.98
CA PRO A 89 -0.01 9.42 15.58
C PRO A 89 0.31 8.09 16.28
N GLU A 90 -0.69 7.48 16.93
CA GLU A 90 -0.58 6.19 17.61
C GLU A 90 -1.94 5.51 17.75
N PHE A 91 -1.89 4.20 17.99
CA PHE A 91 -3.04 3.35 18.31
C PHE A 91 -2.84 2.72 19.69
N PRO A 92 -3.92 2.53 20.46
CA PRO A 92 -3.84 1.86 21.75
C PRO A 92 -3.26 0.45 21.60
N ALA A 93 -2.63 -0.05 22.68
CA ALA A 93 -2.14 -1.41 22.74
C ALA A 93 -3.30 -2.42 22.61
N GLU A 94 -3.05 -3.54 21.93
CA GLU A 94 -4.05 -4.60 21.77
C GLU A 94 -4.15 -5.51 23.00
N GLN A 95 -3.04 -5.67 23.71
CA GLN A 95 -2.94 -6.49 24.91
C GLN A 95 -2.56 -5.65 26.13
N GLU A 96 -3.09 -6.03 27.29
CA GLU A 96 -2.77 -5.37 28.55
C GLU A 96 -1.28 -5.56 28.89
N GLY A 97 -0.58 -4.45 29.15
CA GLY A 97 0.86 -4.43 29.43
C GLY A 97 1.75 -4.13 28.21
N GLU A 98 1.19 -4.09 27.00
CA GLU A 98 1.92 -3.65 25.81
C GLU A 98 1.90 -2.12 25.65
N LYS A 99 2.84 -1.61 24.84
CA LYS A 99 2.90 -0.18 24.51
C LYS A 99 2.00 0.13 23.32
N ALA A 100 1.49 1.36 23.28
CA ALA A 100 0.80 1.88 22.11
C ALA A 100 1.68 1.75 20.84
N THR A 101 1.03 1.44 19.73
CA THR A 101 1.71 1.29 18.44
C THR A 101 1.69 2.63 17.72
N THR A 102 2.88 3.21 17.52
CA THR A 102 3.02 4.50 16.85
C THR A 102 2.88 4.38 15.32
N PHE A 103 2.48 5.47 14.67
CA PHE A 103 2.47 5.58 13.19
C PHE A 103 3.79 5.12 12.58
N THR A 104 4.90 5.61 13.15
CA THR A 104 6.26 5.32 12.66
C THR A 104 6.55 3.81 12.74
N ARG A 105 6.08 3.12 13.79
CA ARG A 105 6.24 1.67 13.92
C ARG A 105 5.42 0.92 12.88
N VAL A 106 4.17 1.32 12.63
CA VAL A 106 3.33 0.74 11.57
C VAL A 106 4.00 0.91 10.22
N LEU A 107 4.36 2.15 9.85
CA LEU A 107 5.00 2.45 8.57
C LEU A 107 6.31 1.67 8.38
N LEU A 108 7.11 1.56 9.44
CA LEU A 108 8.36 0.80 9.42
C LEU A 108 8.12 -0.67 9.08
N ASN A 109 7.21 -1.32 9.81
CA ASN A 109 6.88 -2.72 9.59
C ASN A 109 6.32 -2.93 8.18
N THR A 110 5.46 -2.02 7.70
CA THR A 110 4.95 -2.08 6.33
C THR A 110 6.08 -1.95 5.30
N CYS A 111 7.03 -1.02 5.50
CA CYS A 111 8.18 -0.89 4.59
C CYS A 111 9.05 -2.14 4.55
N GLN A 112 9.29 -2.77 5.71
CA GLN A 112 10.05 -4.02 5.81
C GLN A 112 9.33 -5.14 5.06
N ASN A 113 8.05 -5.35 5.36
CA ASN A 113 7.22 -6.36 4.69
C ASN A 113 7.16 -6.16 3.17
N GLU A 114 6.99 -4.92 2.70
CA GLU A 114 6.95 -4.60 1.28
C GLU A 114 8.31 -4.84 0.60
N PHE A 115 9.41 -4.55 1.28
CA PHE A 115 10.76 -4.81 0.77
C PHE A 115 11.08 -6.31 0.71
N GLU A 116 10.80 -7.05 1.78
CA GLU A 116 10.99 -8.51 1.85
C GLU A 116 10.11 -9.27 0.84
N SER A 117 8.99 -8.68 0.42
CA SER A 117 8.13 -9.23 -0.64
C SER A 117 8.67 -9.04 -2.06
N LEU A 118 9.77 -8.29 -2.23
CA LEU A 118 10.37 -8.06 -3.54
C LEU A 118 11.13 -9.30 -4.01
N PRO A 119 11.24 -9.51 -5.33
CA PRO A 119 12.07 -10.58 -5.86
C PRO A 119 13.52 -10.41 -5.41
N SER A 120 14.09 -11.46 -4.81
CA SER A 120 15.50 -11.52 -4.41
C SER A 120 16.45 -11.75 -5.60
N THR A 121 15.92 -12.18 -6.75
CA THR A 121 16.70 -12.39 -7.97
C THR A 121 16.07 -11.67 -9.18
N PHE A 122 16.95 -11.19 -10.06
CA PHE A 122 16.57 -10.62 -11.36
C PHE A 122 16.80 -11.59 -12.52
N GLU A 123 17.09 -12.84 -12.18
CA GLU A 123 17.26 -13.93 -13.13
C GLU A 123 16.11 -14.92 -13.00
N PRO A 124 15.65 -15.49 -14.11
CA PRO A 124 14.60 -16.49 -14.05
C PRO A 124 15.10 -17.75 -13.37
N THR A 125 14.23 -18.43 -12.63
CA THR A 125 14.52 -19.76 -12.10
C THR A 125 14.52 -20.79 -13.23
N GLU A 126 15.06 -21.97 -12.96
CA GLU A 126 15.04 -23.06 -13.94
C GLU A 126 13.61 -23.50 -14.28
N GLU A 127 12.71 -23.51 -13.30
CA GLU A 127 11.30 -23.78 -13.54
C GLU A 127 10.62 -22.72 -14.40
N GLU A 128 10.95 -21.44 -14.19
CA GLU A 128 10.41 -20.35 -15.00
C GLU A 128 10.86 -20.47 -16.45
N ARG A 129 12.14 -20.84 -16.68
CA ARG A 129 12.68 -21.10 -18.02
C ARG A 129 11.98 -22.24 -18.74
N GLN A 130 11.53 -23.27 -18.02
CA GLN A 130 10.83 -24.41 -18.61
C GLN A 130 9.36 -24.13 -18.92
N LYS A 131 8.72 -23.23 -18.16
CA LYS A 131 7.28 -22.94 -18.26
C LYS A 131 6.92 -21.76 -19.17
N ASN A 132 7.87 -20.89 -19.49
CA ASN A 132 7.62 -19.63 -20.19
C ASN A 132 8.46 -19.48 -21.46
N THR A 133 7.95 -18.69 -22.41
CA THR A 133 8.73 -18.33 -23.60
C THR A 133 9.83 -17.32 -23.23
N ALA A 134 10.83 -17.16 -24.10
CA ALA A 134 11.90 -16.17 -23.91
C ALA A 134 11.35 -14.74 -23.76
N ASP A 135 10.29 -14.40 -24.50
CA ASP A 135 9.65 -13.09 -24.43
C ASP A 135 8.88 -12.88 -23.12
N ASP A 136 8.16 -13.91 -22.64
CA ASP A 136 7.46 -13.87 -21.35
C ASP A 136 8.46 -13.68 -20.20
N LEU A 137 9.57 -14.42 -20.22
CA LEU A 137 10.65 -14.28 -19.23
C LEU A 137 11.25 -12.88 -19.25
N ARG A 138 11.49 -12.32 -20.43
CA ARG A 138 12.03 -10.97 -20.57
C ARG A 138 11.07 -9.92 -19.99
N LEU A 139 9.77 -10.07 -20.23
CA LEU A 139 8.74 -9.19 -19.68
C LEU A 139 8.66 -9.32 -18.15
N GLU A 140 8.68 -10.54 -17.63
CA GLU A 140 8.67 -10.85 -16.20
C GLU A 140 9.90 -10.24 -15.48
N MET A 141 11.11 -10.47 -16.00
CA MET A 141 12.34 -9.90 -15.42
C MET A 141 12.33 -8.37 -15.45
N LYS A 142 11.79 -7.78 -16.53
CA LYS A 142 11.61 -6.32 -16.60
C LYS A 142 10.64 -5.86 -15.50
N ARG A 143 9.49 -6.52 -15.31
CA ARG A 143 8.53 -6.19 -14.24
C ARG A 143 9.14 -6.30 -12.85
N ARG A 144 9.97 -7.33 -12.59
CA ARG A 144 10.69 -7.47 -11.30
C ARG A 144 11.61 -6.28 -11.05
N LYS A 145 12.41 -5.90 -12.04
CA LYS A 145 13.30 -4.73 -11.96
C LYS A 145 12.52 -3.43 -11.79
N ASP A 146 11.46 -3.22 -12.56
CA ASP A 146 10.63 -2.02 -12.48
C ASP A 146 9.95 -1.91 -11.10
N LYS A 147 9.43 -3.02 -10.55
CA LYS A 147 8.84 -3.07 -9.20
C LYS A 147 9.88 -2.74 -8.12
N MET A 148 11.08 -3.30 -8.20
CA MET A 148 12.18 -3.00 -7.28
C MET A 148 12.54 -1.51 -7.31
N LEU A 149 12.75 -0.95 -8.50
CA LEU A 149 13.09 0.47 -8.66
C LEU A 149 11.99 1.39 -8.14
N ALA A 150 10.72 1.06 -8.41
CA ALA A 150 9.58 1.82 -7.92
C ALA A 150 9.50 1.78 -6.38
N ASN A 151 9.70 0.60 -5.78
CA ASN A 151 9.71 0.44 -4.32
C ASN A 151 10.84 1.26 -3.69
N MET A 152 12.08 1.12 -4.19
CA MET A 152 13.23 1.90 -3.72
C MET A 152 12.99 3.41 -3.84
N LYS A 153 12.42 3.86 -4.97
CA LYS A 153 12.07 5.28 -5.19
C LYS A 153 11.05 5.76 -4.16
N PHE A 154 10.04 4.94 -3.84
CA PHE A 154 9.01 5.31 -2.88
C PHE A 154 9.54 5.34 -1.44
N ILE A 155 10.30 4.32 -1.02
CA ILE A 155 10.96 4.30 0.29
C ILE A 155 11.91 5.50 0.45
N GLY A 156 12.68 5.83 -0.60
CA GLY A 156 13.52 7.03 -0.61
C GLY A 156 12.72 8.32 -0.38
N ASN A 157 11.54 8.43 -0.98
CA ASN A 157 10.66 9.58 -0.76
C ASN A 157 10.07 9.66 0.66
N LEU A 158 9.79 8.52 1.29
CA LEU A 158 9.39 8.45 2.70
C LEU A 158 10.55 8.88 3.61
N PHE A 159 11.77 8.46 3.30
CA PHE A 159 12.97 8.86 4.04
C PHE A 159 13.26 10.36 3.96
N LEU A 160 13.16 10.95 2.76
CA LEU A 160 13.36 12.40 2.57
C LEU A 160 12.39 13.25 3.41
N ARG A 161 11.22 12.70 3.74
CA ARG A 161 10.20 13.31 4.61
C ARG A 161 10.39 12.99 6.09
N GLN A 162 11.53 12.39 6.46
CA GLN A 162 11.88 11.99 7.82
C GLN A 162 10.83 11.05 8.45
N LEU A 163 10.16 10.23 7.61
CA LEU A 163 9.22 9.22 8.09
C LEU A 163 9.91 7.92 8.48
N LEU A 164 11.10 7.67 7.94
CA LEU A 164 11.94 6.52 8.24
C LEU A 164 13.27 7.01 8.82
N ALA A 165 13.72 6.43 9.93
CA ALA A 165 15.02 6.78 10.51
C ALA A 165 16.17 6.10 9.75
N VAL A 166 17.39 6.65 9.83
CA VAL A 166 18.58 6.11 9.12
C VAL A 166 18.87 4.66 9.48
N LYS A 167 18.66 4.25 10.74
CA LYS A 167 18.81 2.84 11.17
C LYS A 167 17.89 1.87 10.41
N VAL A 168 16.76 2.36 9.92
CA VAL A 168 15.75 1.59 9.19
C VAL A 168 16.19 1.34 7.76
N ILE A 169 16.72 2.39 7.09
CA ILE A 169 17.36 2.21 5.79
C ILE A 169 18.53 1.25 5.92
N GLY A 170 19.31 1.36 7.00
CA GLY A 170 20.37 0.41 7.31
C GLY A 170 19.89 -1.04 7.27
N GLN A 171 18.76 -1.36 7.91
CA GLN A 171 18.20 -2.72 7.87
C GLN A 171 17.69 -3.13 6.47
N VAL A 172 16.99 -2.23 5.77
CA VAL A 172 16.48 -2.49 4.41
C VAL A 172 17.62 -2.65 3.38
N VAL A 173 18.73 -1.94 3.57
CA VAL A 173 19.88 -1.91 2.64
C VAL A 173 20.94 -2.96 3.02
N HIS A 174 21.08 -3.32 4.29
CA HIS A 174 22.08 -4.30 4.74
C HIS A 174 21.67 -5.74 4.41
N ASP A 175 20.41 -5.99 4.06
CA ASP A 175 19.93 -7.26 3.53
C ASP A 175 20.11 -7.38 1.98
N LEU A 176 20.96 -6.54 1.38
CA LEU A 176 21.45 -6.62 -0.02
C LEU A 176 22.69 -7.52 -0.18
#